data_AF-A0A9Q3EQW5-F1
#
_entry.id   AF-A0A9Q3EQW5-F1
#
_cell.length_a   1.000
_cell.length_b   1.000
_cell.length_c   1.000
_cell.angle_alpha   90.00
_cell.angle_beta   90.00
_cell.angle_gamma   90.00
#
_symmetry.space_group_name_H-M   'P 1'
#
loop_
_entity.id
_entity.type
_entity.pdbx_description
1 polymer ?
#
loop_
_entity_poly.entity_id
_entity_poly.type
_entity_poly.pdbx_seq_one_letter_code
_entity_poly.pdbx_strand_id
1 'polypeptide(L)'
;MKTLQNDLETIDNRTKPIILGMDSNLHHKLWSPIGYNHEHPQSRKLHHICERKGFKLASPKYTPTHLGPTGRANTIDLIWANNPALKLISKCEFQL
;
A
#
# COMPACT_ATOMS: atom_id res chain seq x y z
N MET A 1 -18.43 11.59 -8.11
CA MET A 1 -17.87 10.75 -7.03
C MET A 1 -16.35 10.87 -7.09
N LYS A 2 -15.68 11.34 -6.03
CA LYS A 2 -14.21 11.36 -5.98
C LYS A 2 -13.71 9.93 -5.76
N THR A 3 -12.68 9.53 -6.49
CA THR A 3 -12.06 8.21 -6.37
C THR A 3 -10.57 8.40 -6.18
N LEU A 4 -9.91 7.45 -5.53
CA LEU A 4 -8.44 7.43 -5.41
C LEU A 4 -7.76 7.63 -6.76
N GLN A 5 -8.30 7.05 -7.84
CA GLN A 5 -7.76 7.23 -9.17
C GLN A 5 -7.80 8.69 -9.63
N ASN A 6 -8.91 9.39 -9.41
CA ASN A 6 -9.05 10.79 -9.76
C ASN A 6 -8.12 11.66 -8.91
N ASP A 7 -7.97 11.36 -7.62
CA ASP A 7 -7.08 12.12 -6.73
C ASP A 7 -5.62 11.95 -7.15
N LEU A 8 -5.19 10.72 -7.44
CA LEU A 8 -3.84 10.45 -7.95
C LEU A 8 -3.55 11.11 -9.30
N GLU A 9 -4.57 11.33 -10.14
CA GLU A 9 -4.45 12.11 -11.37
C GLU A 9 -4.15 13.58 -11.13
N THR A 10 -4.69 14.14 -10.05
CA THR A 10 -4.49 15.55 -9.69
C THR A 10 -3.21 15.81 -8.89
N ILE A 11 -2.75 14.81 -8.13
CA ILE A 11 -1.63 14.95 -7.20
C ILE A 11 -0.29 14.58 -7.86
N ASP A 12 -0.27 13.65 -8.82
CA ASP A 12 0.97 13.21 -9.47
C ASP A 12 1.52 14.26 -10.44
N ASN A 13 2.37 15.15 -9.93
CA ASN A 13 3.21 16.02 -10.76
C ASN A 13 4.63 15.46 -11.00
N ARG A 14 4.86 14.19 -10.66
CA ARG A 14 6.12 13.41 -10.81
C ARG A 14 7.40 14.01 -10.24
N THR A 15 7.33 15.20 -9.67
CA THR A 15 8.49 16.00 -9.22
C THR A 15 8.51 16.19 -7.72
N LYS A 16 7.33 16.23 -7.07
CA LYS A 16 7.23 16.30 -5.61
C LYS A 16 7.30 14.91 -4.98
N PRO A 17 8.08 14.70 -3.91
CA PRO A 17 8.00 13.48 -3.09
C PRO A 17 6.61 13.35 -2.49
N ILE A 18 5.95 12.21 -2.73
CA ILE A 18 4.62 11.92 -2.20
C ILE A 18 4.64 10.53 -1.54
N ILE A 19 4.09 10.47 -0.33
CA ILE A 19 3.84 9.25 0.43
C ILE A 19 2.33 9.17 0.66
N LEU A 20 1.75 7.98 0.40
CA LEU A 20 0.36 7.67 0.69
C LEU A 20 0.34 6.65 1.82
N GLY A 21 -0.23 7.01 2.96
CA GLY A 21 -0.58 6.08 4.03
C GLY A 21 -2.06 5.69 3.89
N MET A 22 -2.36 4.40 4.02
CA MET A 22 -3.71 3.89 3.74
C MET A 22 -4.02 2.65 4.56
N ASP A 23 -5.08 2.72 5.37
CA ASP A 23 -5.82 1.53 5.78
C ASP A 23 -6.62 1.05 4.56
N SER A 24 -6.07 0.06 3.88
CA SER A 24 -6.64 -0.43 2.63
C SER A 24 -7.79 -1.38 2.89
N ASN A 25 -7.84 -2.02 4.06
CA ASN A 25 -8.73 -3.15 4.37
C ASN A 25 -8.78 -4.20 3.24
N LEU A 26 -7.63 -4.42 2.58
CA LEU A 26 -7.51 -5.25 1.39
C LEU A 26 -6.34 -6.21 1.50
N HIS A 27 -6.56 -7.46 1.09
CA HIS A 27 -5.52 -8.48 1.10
C HIS A 27 -4.94 -8.71 -0.28
N HIS A 28 -3.62 -8.84 -0.38
CA HIS A 28 -2.90 -9.19 -1.61
C HIS A 28 -1.62 -9.93 -1.29
N LYS A 29 -1.25 -10.88 -2.14
CA LYS A 29 -0.03 -11.70 -2.02
C LYS A 29 1.29 -10.91 -1.94
N LEU A 30 1.28 -9.61 -2.25
CA LEU A 30 2.47 -8.77 -2.29
C LEU A 30 2.78 -8.12 -0.93
N TRP A 31 1.76 -7.94 -0.09
CA TRP A 31 1.91 -7.32 1.22
C TRP A 31 1.42 -8.21 2.37
N SER A 32 0.46 -9.10 2.11
CA SER A 32 -0.01 -10.03 3.12
C SER A 32 1.13 -10.95 3.63
N PRO A 33 1.05 -11.41 4.90
CA PRO A 33 2.04 -12.32 5.48
C PRO A 33 2.21 -13.61 4.66
N ILE A 34 3.39 -14.23 4.77
CA ILE A 34 3.67 -15.53 4.13
C ILE A 34 2.63 -16.57 4.60
N GLY A 35 2.07 -17.32 3.66
CA GLY A 35 1.01 -18.30 3.92
C GLY A 35 -0.41 -17.72 3.99
N TYR A 36 -0.58 -16.41 3.80
CA TYR A 36 -1.89 -15.79 3.63
C TYR A 36 -2.31 -15.79 2.16
N ASN A 37 -3.09 -16.78 1.75
CA ASN A 37 -3.45 -17.00 0.35
C ASN A 37 -4.67 -16.20 -0.14
N HIS A 38 -5.36 -15.51 0.78
CA HIS A 38 -6.57 -14.76 0.44
C HIS A 38 -6.22 -13.42 -0.22
N GLU A 39 -6.94 -13.09 -1.30
CA GLU A 39 -6.69 -11.93 -2.14
C GLU A 39 -8.01 -11.34 -2.66
N HIS A 40 -8.20 -10.03 -2.47
CA HIS A 40 -9.37 -9.32 -2.96
C HIS A 40 -9.19 -8.84 -4.41
N PRO A 41 -10.19 -8.95 -5.31
CA PRO A 41 -10.09 -8.36 -6.66
C PRO A 41 -9.76 -6.86 -6.67
N GLN A 42 -10.26 -6.12 -5.68
CA GLN A 42 -10.00 -4.71 -5.50
C GLN A 42 -8.54 -4.41 -5.16
N SER A 43 -7.82 -5.34 -4.52
CA SER A 43 -6.40 -5.15 -4.20
C SER A 43 -5.52 -5.17 -5.44
N ARG A 44 -5.85 -6.01 -6.43
CA ARG A 44 -5.21 -5.98 -7.75
C ARG A 44 -5.45 -4.66 -8.47
N LYS A 45 -6.69 -4.15 -8.40
CA LYS A 45 -7.04 -2.85 -9.00
C LYS A 45 -6.28 -1.72 -8.33
N LEU A 46 -6.19 -1.72 -7.00
CA LEU A 46 -5.41 -0.75 -6.23
C LEU A 46 -3.94 -0.77 -6.65
N HIS A 47 -3.32 -1.96 -6.66
CA HIS A 47 -1.93 -2.13 -7.08
C HIS A 47 -1.69 -1.57 -8.48
N HIS A 48 -2.55 -1.94 -9.44
CA HIS A 48 -2.46 -1.44 -10.81
C HIS A 48 -2.61 0.08 -10.92
N ILE A 49 -3.54 0.70 -10.17
CA ILE A 49 -3.72 2.15 -10.17
C ILE A 49 -2.47 2.85 -9.63
N CYS A 50 -1.96 2.40 -8.48
CA CYS A 50 -0.76 2.99 -7.87
C CYS A 50 0.46 2.86 -8.78
N GLU A 51 0.73 1.68 -9.34
CA GLU A 51 1.87 1.46 -10.24
C GLU A 51 1.79 2.31 -11.50
N ARG A 52 0.61 2.41 -12.14
CA ARG A 52 0.43 3.26 -13.33
C ARG A 52 0.68 4.73 -13.06
N LYS A 53 0.53 5.17 -11.81
CA LYS A 53 0.82 6.54 -11.36
C LYS A 53 2.22 6.68 -10.74
N GLY A 54 3.09 5.69 -10.94
CA GLY A 54 4.49 5.75 -10.50
C GLY A 54 4.70 5.57 -9.00
N PHE A 55 3.69 5.10 -8.28
CA PHE A 55 3.80 4.72 -6.88
C PHE A 55 4.22 3.25 -6.76
N LYS A 56 5.09 2.95 -5.80
CA LYS A 56 5.45 1.59 -5.42
C LYS A 56 5.13 1.37 -3.95
N LEU A 57 4.92 0.12 -3.57
CA LEU A 57 4.84 -0.26 -2.16
C LEU A 57 6.15 0.04 -1.46
N ALA A 58 6.11 0.93 -0.46
CA ALA A 58 7.21 1.23 0.44
C ALA A 58 7.09 0.46 1.77
N SER A 59 5.92 -0.16 2.00
CA SER A 59 5.65 -1.02 3.15
C SER A 59 6.67 -2.16 3.24
N PRO A 60 7.15 -2.50 4.46
CA PRO A 60 7.93 -3.71 4.65
C PRO A 60 7.09 -4.95 4.26
N LYS A 61 7.72 -5.88 3.55
CA LYS A 61 7.06 -7.11 3.11
C LYS A 61 6.72 -7.98 4.32
N TYR A 62 5.60 -8.70 4.22
CA TYR A 62 5.19 -9.72 5.18
C TYR A 62 5.03 -9.23 6.62
N THR A 63 4.93 -7.93 6.82
CA THR A 63 4.78 -7.31 8.14
C THR A 63 3.28 -7.11 8.40
N PRO A 64 2.70 -7.83 9.36
CA PRO A 64 1.30 -7.62 9.69
C PRO A 64 1.12 -6.29 10.43
N THR A 65 -0.06 -5.71 10.28
CA THR A 65 -0.43 -4.39 10.82
C THR A 65 -1.74 -4.44 11.60
N HIS A 66 -2.49 -5.55 11.48
CA HIS A 66 -3.75 -5.76 12.18
C HIS A 66 -3.88 -7.19 12.70
N LEU A 67 -4.41 -7.35 13.91
CA LEU A 67 -4.84 -8.64 14.46
C LEU A 67 -6.34 -8.82 14.22
N GLY A 68 -6.69 -9.81 13.40
CA GLY A 68 -8.09 -10.15 13.16
C GLY A 68 -8.76 -10.79 14.38
N PRO A 69 -10.10 -10.98 14.35
CA PRO A 69 -10.87 -11.51 15.49
C PRO A 69 -10.44 -12.90 15.97
N THR A 70 -9.84 -13.70 15.09
CA THR A 70 -9.32 -15.04 15.41
C THR A 70 -7.87 -15.04 15.91
N GLY A 71 -7.29 -13.86 16.14
CA GLY A 71 -5.87 -13.68 16.49
C GLY A 71 -4.92 -13.81 15.29
N ARG A 72 -5.44 -14.06 14.08
CA ARG A 72 -4.60 -14.15 12.88
C ARG A 72 -4.13 -12.77 12.43
N ALA A 73 -2.82 -12.57 12.48
CA ALA A 73 -2.16 -11.37 12.00
C ALA A 73 -2.30 -11.21 10.47
N ASN A 74 -2.59 -10.00 10.02
CA ASN A 74 -2.78 -9.65 8.62
C ASN A 74 -2.26 -8.24 8.32
N THR A 75 -2.04 -7.94 7.05
CA THR A 75 -1.52 -6.65 6.57
C THR A 75 -2.62 -5.93 5.80
N ILE A 76 -3.09 -4.81 6.33
CA ILE A 76 -4.12 -3.96 5.70
C ILE A 76 -3.67 -2.50 5.61
N ASP A 77 -2.73 -2.07 6.45
CA ASP A 77 -2.12 -0.75 6.38
C ASP A 77 -0.95 -0.78 5.41
N LEU A 78 -0.98 0.13 4.43
CA LEU A 78 0.00 0.22 3.36
C LEU A 78 0.57 1.63 3.24
N ILE A 79 1.88 1.70 3.12
CA ILE A 79 2.61 2.86 2.62
C ILE A 79 2.96 2.66 1.13
N TRP A 80 2.56 3.63 0.31
CA TRP A 80 2.97 3.77 -1.08
C TRP A 80 3.79 5.03 -1.26
N ALA A 81 4.82 4.99 -2.09
CA ALA A 81 5.66 6.14 -2.35
C ALA A 81 6.00 6.25 -3.83
N ASN A 82 6.03 7.48 -4.36
CA ASN A 82 6.52 7.73 -5.71
C ASN A 82 8.06 7.73 -5.76
N ASN A 83 8.64 7.74 -6.96
CA ASN A 83 10.10 7.66 -7.13
C ASN A 83 10.90 8.72 -6.36
N PRO A 84 10.52 10.02 -6.30
CA PRO A 84 11.22 10.98 -5.45
C PRO A 84 11.15 10.66 -3.96
N ALA A 85 9.99 10.24 -3.44
CA ALA A 85 9.84 9.87 -2.03
C ALA A 85 10.63 8.62 -1.66
N LEU A 86 10.68 7.60 -2.53
CA LEU A 86 11.47 6.40 -2.30
C LEU A 86 12.97 6.67 -2.09
N LYS A 87 13.51 7.77 -2.65
CA LYS A 87 14.91 8.18 -2.43
C LYS A 87 15.15 8.81 -1.06
N LEU A 88 14.09 9.26 -0.39
CA LEU A 88 14.14 9.95 0.90
C LEU A 88 13.79 9.02 2.07
N ILE A 89 13.05 7.93 1.82
CA ILE A 89 12.68 6.96 2.84
C ILE A 89 13.91 6.12 3.19
N SER A 90 14.46 6.34 4.38
CA SER A 90 15.52 5.50 4.95
C SER A 90 14.98 4.25 5.65
N LYS A 91 13.75 4.30 6.17
CA LYS A 91 13.13 3.22 6.94
C LYS A 91 11.60 3.31 6.92
N CYS A 92 10.93 2.17 6.88
CA CYS A 92 9.48 2.03 7.09
C CYS A 92 9.24 0.79 7.95
N GLU A 93 8.57 0.97 9.09
CA GLU A 93 8.29 -0.08 10.05
C GLU A 93 6.84 0.04 10.54
N PHE A 94 6.23 -1.10 10.83
CA PHE A 94 4.96 -1.19 11.52
C PHE A 94 5.15 -1.88 12.86
N GLN A 95 4.34 -1.50 13.83
CA GLN A 95 4.25 -2.13 15.14
C GLN A 95 2.79 -2.50 15.38
N LEU A 96 2.59 -3.76 15.77
CA LEU A 96 1.30 -4.36 16.12
C LEU A 96 1.02 -4.23 17.61
#